data_AF-A0A3N4ECS0-F1
#
_entry.id   AF-A0A3N4ECS0-F1
#
_cell.length_a   1.000
_cell.length_b   1.000
_cell.length_c   1.000
_cell.angle_alpha   90.00
_cell.angle_beta   90.00
_cell.angle_gamma   90.00
#
_symmetry.space_group_name_H-M   'P 1'
#
loop_
_entity.id
_entity.type
_entity.pdbx_description
1 polymer ?
#
loop_
_entity_poly.entity_id
_entity_poly.type
_entity_poly.pdbx_seq_one_letter_code
_entity_poly.pdbx_strand_id
1 'polypeptide(L)'
;MKYISILFALFCSGIAYSSEVITCGDATSVGREAKLVLHSHAQKRAQQAIELFVEKKVKTPYVNFYGQVSDLKTMSSLIEVYWCETQETPLHSAYYRFYSNNKSVFQ
;
A
#
# COMPACT_ATOMS: atom_id res chain seq x y z
N MET A 1 -25.12 -9.59 -48.44
CA MET A 1 -24.46 -8.38 -47.88
C MET A 1 -24.52 -8.52 -46.35
N LYS A 2 -23.63 -9.15 -45.58
CA LYS A 2 -22.17 -9.36 -45.55
C LYS A 2 -21.28 -8.16 -45.11
N TYR A 3 -21.76 -7.20 -44.31
CA TYR A 3 -20.89 -6.16 -43.72
C TYR A 3 -21.33 -5.63 -42.34
N ILE A 4 -21.75 -6.50 -41.40
CA ILE A 4 -22.02 -6.06 -40.02
C ILE A 4 -21.42 -7.08 -39.04
N SER A 5 -20.09 -7.16 -38.95
CA SER A 5 -19.41 -7.95 -37.89
C SER A 5 -17.97 -7.52 -37.61
N ILE A 6 -17.49 -6.41 -38.16
CA ILE A 6 -16.08 -6.01 -38.00
C ILE A 6 -16.01 -4.55 -37.53
N LEU A 7 -16.58 -4.25 -36.36
CA LEU A 7 -16.38 -2.94 -35.73
C LEU A 7 -16.52 -2.96 -34.20
N PHE A 8 -16.45 -4.14 -33.58
CA PHE A 8 -16.53 -4.29 -32.11
C PHE A 8 -15.37 -5.11 -31.51
N ALA A 9 -14.25 -5.23 -32.23
CA ALA A 9 -13.08 -5.99 -31.79
C ALA A 9 -11.85 -5.11 -31.49
N LEU A 10 -12.05 -3.81 -31.23
CA LEU A 10 -10.97 -2.83 -31.07
C LEU A 10 -10.85 -2.25 -29.64
N PHE A 11 -11.50 -2.86 -28.64
CA PHE A 11 -11.49 -2.37 -27.25
C PHE A 11 -10.84 -3.32 -26.22
N CYS A 12 -10.16 -4.40 -26.65
CA CYS A 12 -9.58 -5.38 -25.73
C CYS A 12 -8.05 -5.50 -25.76
N SER A 13 -7.33 -4.52 -26.29
CA SER A 13 -5.93 -4.33 -25.88
C SER A 13 -5.93 -3.60 -24.54
N GLY A 14 -6.43 -4.29 -23.51
CA GLY A 14 -6.14 -3.95 -22.12
C GLY A 14 -4.64 -4.06 -21.95
N ILE A 15 -3.96 -2.93 -22.13
CA ILE A 15 -2.58 -2.76 -21.70
C ILE A 15 -2.66 -2.94 -20.19
N ALA A 16 -2.46 -4.17 -19.73
CA ALA A 16 -2.15 -4.44 -18.35
C ALA A 16 -0.81 -3.78 -18.13
N TYR A 17 -0.84 -2.47 -17.85
CA TYR A 17 0.28 -1.78 -17.23
C TYR A 17 0.57 -2.62 -16.00
N SER A 18 1.65 -3.40 -16.07
CA SER A 18 2.26 -3.97 -14.88
C SER A 18 2.53 -2.77 -14.00
N SER A 19 1.66 -2.52 -13.02
CA SER A 19 1.89 -1.50 -12.02
C SER A 19 3.13 -1.97 -11.32
N GLU A 20 4.29 -1.41 -11.68
CA GLU A 20 5.52 -1.65 -10.95
C GLU A 20 5.21 -1.38 -9.49
N VAL A 21 5.40 -2.42 -8.70
CA VAL A 21 5.14 -2.39 -7.29
C VAL A 21 6.21 -1.51 -6.68
N ILE A 22 5.83 -0.46 -5.94
CA ILE A 22 6.81 0.31 -5.15
C ILE A 22 7.44 -0.65 -4.15
N THR A 23 8.72 -0.96 -4.38
CA THR A 23 9.56 -1.85 -3.58
C THR A 23 10.33 -1.07 -2.51
N CYS A 24 10.96 -1.79 -1.59
CA CYS A 24 11.84 -1.18 -0.60
C CYS A 24 13.00 -0.40 -1.25
N GLY A 25 13.54 -0.89 -2.38
CA GLY A 25 14.57 -0.18 -3.14
C GLY A 25 14.07 1.17 -3.66
N ASP A 26 12.84 1.22 -4.16
CA ASP A 26 12.23 2.45 -4.68
C ASP A 26 11.99 3.47 -3.57
N ALA A 27 11.47 3.02 -2.42
CA ALA A 27 11.20 3.91 -1.30
C ALA A 27 12.48 4.47 -0.63
N THR A 28 13.56 3.68 -0.61
CA THR A 28 14.83 4.07 0.03
C THR A 28 15.76 4.87 -0.88
N SER A 29 15.58 4.79 -2.20
CA SER A 29 16.37 5.53 -3.19
C SER A 29 15.90 6.97 -3.43
N VAL A 30 14.67 7.31 -3.03
CA VAL A 30 14.11 8.66 -3.18
C VAL A 30 14.45 9.59 -2.01
N GLY A 31 14.36 10.90 -2.25
CA GLY A 31 14.52 11.92 -1.21
C GLY A 31 13.50 11.77 -0.07
N ARG A 32 13.84 12.30 1.11
CA ARG A 32 13.05 12.14 2.35
C ARG A 32 11.57 12.51 2.19
N GLU A 33 11.27 13.61 1.51
CA GLU A 33 9.89 14.09 1.32
C GLU A 33 9.09 13.16 0.42
N ALA A 34 9.67 12.79 -0.73
CA ALA A 34 9.07 11.82 -1.65
C ALA A 34 8.79 10.49 -0.96
N LYS A 35 9.73 10.01 -0.13
CA LYS A 35 9.55 8.81 0.68
C LYS A 35 8.32 8.91 1.59
N LEU A 36 8.18 10.00 2.35
CA LEU A 36 7.03 10.19 3.23
C LEU A 36 5.71 10.23 2.45
N VAL A 37 5.69 10.81 1.26
CA VAL A 37 4.51 10.80 0.37
C VAL A 37 4.16 9.36 -0.03
N LEU A 38 5.13 8.55 -0.48
CA LEU A 38 4.91 7.14 -0.83
C LEU A 38 4.33 6.35 0.36
N HIS A 39 4.91 6.53 1.54
CA HIS A 39 4.45 5.89 2.77
C HIS A 39 3.03 6.32 3.17
N SER A 40 2.70 7.61 3.04
CA SER A 40 1.35 8.10 3.33
C SER A 40 0.30 7.48 2.41
N HIS A 41 0.58 7.41 1.10
CA HIS A 41 -0.34 6.79 0.14
C HIS A 41 -0.51 5.29 0.38
N ALA A 42 0.60 4.59 0.65
CA ALA A 42 0.57 3.17 0.96
C ALA A 42 -0.20 2.87 2.26
N GLN A 43 0.03 3.67 3.30
CA GLN A 43 -0.69 3.57 4.57
C GLN A 43 -2.19 3.77 4.36
N LYS A 44 -2.60 4.82 3.65
CA LYS A 44 -4.01 5.12 3.41
C LYS A 44 -4.71 4.00 2.64
N ARG A 45 -4.06 3.46 1.61
CA ARG A 45 -4.57 2.31 0.85
C ARG A 45 -4.73 1.08 1.73
N ALA A 46 -3.74 0.78 2.56
CA ALA A 46 -3.78 -0.35 3.48
C ALA A 46 -4.85 -0.19 4.56
N GLN A 47 -4.99 1.01 5.13
CA GLN A 47 -6.03 1.34 6.10
C GLN A 47 -7.42 1.12 5.50
N GLN A 48 -7.69 1.65 4.31
CA GLN A 48 -8.98 1.45 3.64
C GLN A 48 -9.28 -0.03 3.42
N ALA A 49 -8.29 -0.78 2.93
CA ALA A 49 -8.45 -2.22 2.68
C ALA A 49 -8.75 -3.01 3.97
N ILE A 50 -8.00 -2.75 5.05
CA ILE A 50 -8.19 -3.50 6.29
C ILE A 50 -9.47 -3.09 7.01
N GLU A 51 -9.84 -1.81 7.02
CA GLU A 51 -11.12 -1.36 7.61
C GLU A 51 -12.33 -2.00 6.93
N LEU A 52 -12.27 -2.18 5.61
CA LEU A 52 -13.30 -2.91 4.86
C LEU A 52 -13.32 -4.39 5.22
N PHE A 53 -12.16 -5.02 5.39
CA PHE A 53 -12.06 -6.44 5.70
C PHE A 53 -12.49 -6.77 7.14
N VAL A 54 -12.09 -5.96 8.13
CA VAL A 54 -12.38 -6.21 9.55
C VAL A 54 -13.65 -5.53 10.06
N GLU A 55 -14.30 -4.72 9.22
CA GLU A 55 -15.50 -3.93 9.54
C GLU A 55 -15.32 -3.00 10.76
N LYS A 56 -14.08 -2.57 11.02
CA LYS A 56 -13.70 -1.70 12.14
C LYS A 56 -12.78 -0.60 11.67
N LYS A 57 -12.93 0.60 12.26
CA LYS A 57 -12.06 1.74 11.98
C LYS A 57 -10.71 1.62 12.66
N VAL A 58 -9.65 2.03 11.95
CA VAL A 58 -8.32 2.22 12.55
C VAL A 58 -8.36 3.52 13.34
N LYS A 59 -8.26 3.46 14.68
CA LYS A 59 -8.21 4.65 15.55
C LYS A 59 -6.84 5.31 15.57
N THR A 60 -5.79 4.53 15.35
CA THR A 60 -4.40 4.99 15.44
C THR A 60 -3.66 4.61 14.16
N PRO A 61 -3.77 5.45 13.10
CA PRO A 61 -3.22 5.12 11.80
C PRO A 61 -1.69 5.04 11.82
N TYR A 62 -1.05 5.79 12.73
CA TYR A 62 0.40 5.82 12.90
C TYR A 62 0.80 5.42 14.30
N VAL A 63 1.72 4.47 14.40
CA VAL A 63 2.25 3.99 15.68
C VAL A 63 3.76 3.75 15.63
N ASN A 64 4.40 3.79 16.79
CA ASN A 64 5.81 3.48 16.95
C ASN A 64 6.03 1.97 17.18
N PHE A 65 7.30 1.59 17.38
CA PHE A 65 7.71 0.21 17.67
C PHE A 65 6.99 -0.42 18.89
N TYR A 66 6.59 0.40 19.86
CA TYR A 66 5.88 -0.03 21.07
C TYR A 66 4.35 -0.06 20.88
N GLY A 67 3.84 0.20 19.68
CA GLY A 67 2.40 0.25 19.39
C GLY A 67 1.71 1.50 19.93
N GLN A 68 2.45 2.52 20.36
CA GLN A 68 1.90 3.79 20.84
C GLN A 68 1.68 4.75 19.66
N VAL A 69 0.70 5.65 19.79
CA VAL A 69 0.41 6.69 18.80
C VAL A 69 1.67 7.47 18.44
N SER A 70 1.91 7.65 17.16
CA SER A 70 3.11 8.32 16.65
C SER A 70 2.83 9.09 15.36
N ASP A 71 3.89 9.50 14.67
CA ASP A 71 3.83 10.19 13.39
C ASP A 71 4.13 9.25 12.21
N LEU A 72 3.81 9.74 11.00
CA LEU A 72 4.06 9.03 9.75
C LEU A 72 5.54 8.68 9.60
N LYS A 73 6.45 9.58 9.99
CA LYS A 73 7.90 9.37 9.84
C LYS A 73 8.37 8.17 10.66
N THR A 74 7.94 8.08 11.91
CA THR A 74 8.30 7.01 12.83
C THR A 74 7.73 5.68 12.36
N MET A 75 6.46 5.66 11.93
CA MET A 75 5.87 4.44 11.38
C MET A 75 6.51 4.04 10.05
N SER A 76 6.93 4.98 9.21
CA SER A 76 7.62 4.68 7.94
C SER A 76 8.93 3.94 8.20
N SER A 77 9.74 4.43 9.14
CA SER A 77 10.97 3.75 9.57
C SER A 77 10.68 2.35 10.12
N LEU A 78 9.62 2.19 10.90
CA LEU A 78 9.20 0.88 11.42
C LEU A 78 8.86 -0.08 10.29
N ILE A 79 8.04 0.36 9.33
CA ILE A 79 7.64 -0.46 8.19
C ILE A 79 8.86 -0.82 7.34
N GLU A 80 9.76 0.12 7.05
CA GLU A 80 10.99 -0.14 6.29
C GLU A 80 11.84 -1.25 6.91
N VAL A 81 11.98 -1.30 8.24
CA VAL A 81 12.75 -2.35 8.93
C VAL A 81 12.22 -3.75 8.65
N TYR A 82 10.89 -3.93 8.62
CA TYR A 82 10.24 -5.24 8.47
C TYR A 82 9.82 -5.58 7.05
N TRP A 83 9.81 -4.59 6.16
CA TRP A 83 9.31 -4.74 4.80
C TRP A 83 10.40 -5.18 3.82
N CYS A 84 11.63 -4.69 4.01
CA CYS A 84 12.74 -4.95 3.11
C CYS A 84 13.23 -6.42 3.11
N GLU A 85 12.58 -7.32 3.86
CA GLU A 85 12.87 -8.76 3.89
C GLU A 85 12.72 -9.43 2.52
N THR A 86 11.81 -8.93 1.66
CA THR A 86 11.69 -9.37 0.27
C THR A 86 11.58 -8.15 -0.63
N GLN A 87 12.45 -8.04 -1.64
CA GLN A 87 12.46 -6.88 -2.56
C GLN A 87 11.18 -6.78 -3.41
N GLU A 88 10.32 -7.80 -3.38
CA GLU A 88 9.12 -7.88 -4.21
C GLU A 88 7.82 -7.52 -3.48
N THR A 89 7.83 -7.40 -2.15
CA THR A 89 6.61 -7.09 -1.41
C THR A 89 6.17 -5.65 -1.71
N PRO A 90 4.89 -5.37 -2.04
CA PRO A 90 4.39 -4.00 -2.14
C PRO A 90 4.38 -3.24 -0.83
N LEU A 91 4.72 -1.94 -0.85
CA LEU A 91 4.73 -1.10 0.36
C LEU A 91 3.38 -1.13 1.10
N HIS A 92 2.26 -1.02 0.38
CA HIS A 92 0.94 -1.06 1.00
C HIS A 92 0.62 -2.42 1.67
N SER A 93 1.18 -3.52 1.16
CA SER A 93 1.02 -4.85 1.76
C SER A 93 1.73 -4.94 3.10
N ALA A 94 2.85 -4.24 3.28
CA ALA A 94 3.54 -4.16 4.57
C ALA A 94 2.68 -3.46 5.63
N TYR A 95 2.05 -2.33 5.28
CA TYR A 95 1.09 -1.66 6.16
C TYR A 95 -0.13 -2.53 6.45
N TYR A 96 -0.66 -3.25 5.45
CA TYR A 96 -1.81 -4.13 5.64
C TYR A 96 -1.47 -5.26 6.62
N ARG A 97 -0.30 -5.89 6.46
CA ARG A 97 0.21 -6.92 7.38
C ARG A 97 0.38 -6.36 8.78
N PHE A 98 0.92 -5.14 8.91
CA PHE A 98 1.03 -4.46 10.18
C PHE A 98 -0.33 -4.36 10.89
N TYR A 99 -1.35 -3.82 10.21
CA TYR A 99 -2.69 -3.70 10.82
C TYR A 99 -3.31 -5.07 11.13
N SER A 100 -3.16 -6.04 10.24
CA SER A 100 -3.68 -7.40 10.44
C SER A 100 -3.11 -8.06 11.71
N ASN A 101 -1.85 -7.78 12.02
CA ASN A 101 -1.17 -8.33 13.19
C ASN A 101 -1.41 -7.52 14.47
N ASN A 102 -1.74 -6.22 14.36
CA ASN A 102 -1.84 -5.31 15.50
C ASN A 102 -3.29 -4.93 15.79
N LYS A 103 -4.04 -5.83 16.43
CA LYS A 103 -5.47 -5.62 16.75
C LYS A 103 -5.75 -4.40 17.64
N SER A 104 -4.76 -3.92 18.40
CA SER A 104 -4.89 -2.77 19.29
C SER A 104 -5.15 -1.44 18.58
N VAL A 105 -4.87 -1.36 17.27
CA VAL A 105 -5.05 -0.14 16.46
C VAL A 105 -6.48 0.09 15.99
N PHE A 106 -7.37 -0.88 16.21
CA PHE A 106 -8.79 -0.78 15.87
C PHE A 106 -9.64 -0.30 17.05
N GLN A 107 -10.85 0.18 16.73
CA GLN A 107 -11.95 0.44 17.67
C GLN A 107 -12.71 -0.85 18.00
#